data_AF-A0A7J2S8V3-F1
#
_entry.id   AF-A0A7J2S8V3-F1
#
_cell.length_a   1.000
_cell.length_b   1.000
_cell.length_c   1.000
_cell.angle_alpha   90.00
_cell.angle_beta   90.00
_cell.angle_gamma   90.00
#
_symmetry.space_group_name_H-M   'P 1'
#
loop_
_entity.id
_entity.type
_entity.pdbx_description
1 polymer ?
#
loop_
_entity_poly.entity_id
_entity_poly.type
_entity_poly.pdbx_seq_one_letter_code
_entity_poly.pdbx_strand_id
1 'polypeptide(L)'
;MLPLKPIKTILKQKCNGNQISIEAAIELKYFLEKVAKDVAEKSSNEFLKYNEYRKRQGLREAKRLSSSIIKKVLKQFYYNNMGSQIRESVSPGGEK
;
A
#
# COMPACT_ATOMS: atom_id res chain seq x y z
N MET A 1 -4.24 15.84 6.16
CA MET A 1 -3.34 15.96 5.00
C MET A 1 -1.92 15.65 5.43
N LEU A 2 -1.15 14.95 4.59
CA LEU A 2 0.25 14.66 4.84
C LEU A 2 1.09 15.95 4.77
N PRO A 3 2.04 16.16 5.70
CA PRO A 3 2.93 17.32 5.65
C PRO A 3 3.88 17.22 4.46
N LEU A 4 4.17 18.35 3.81
CA LEU A 4 5.04 18.39 2.62
C LEU A 4 6.52 18.14 2.98
N LYS A 5 6.93 18.51 4.19
CA LYS A 5 8.35 18.40 4.63
C LYS A 5 8.84 16.94 4.61
N PRO A 6 8.15 15.94 5.20
CA PRO A 6 8.54 14.54 5.07
C PRO A 6 8.62 14.03 3.64
N ILE A 7 7.70 14.46 2.76
CA ILE A 7 7.70 14.03 1.35
C ILE A 7 8.94 14.55 0.63
N LYS A 8 9.30 15.83 0.83
CA LYS A 8 10.55 16.39 0.33
C LYS A 8 11.77 15.64 0.91
N THR A 9 11.75 15.27 2.18
CA THR A 9 12.83 14.49 2.80
C THR A 9 12.99 13.12 2.15
N ILE A 10 11.89 12.42 1.84
CA ILE A 10 11.92 11.13 1.13
C ILE A 10 12.51 11.29 -0.27
N LEU A 11 12.05 12.29 -1.03
CA LEU A 11 12.58 12.56 -2.37
C LEU A 11 14.09 12.87 -2.35
N LYS A 12 14.55 13.61 -1.33
CA LYS A 12 15.98 13.94 -1.15
C LYS A 12 16.88 12.73 -0.87
N GLN A 13 16.32 11.56 -0.56
CA GLN A 13 17.11 10.34 -0.40
C GLN A 13 17.61 9.78 -1.74
N LYS A 14 17.01 10.20 -2.85
CA LYS A 14 17.32 9.69 -4.21
C LYS A 14 17.58 10.80 -5.22
N CYS A 15 17.02 11.99 -5.00
CA CYS A 15 17.22 13.16 -5.84
C CYS A 15 18.02 14.21 -5.09
N ASN A 16 18.84 14.99 -5.80
CA ASN A 16 19.46 16.17 -5.21
C ASN A 16 18.39 17.18 -4.82
N GLY A 17 18.60 17.93 -3.73
CA GLY A 17 17.63 18.89 -3.21
C GLY A 17 17.17 19.95 -4.23
N ASN A 18 18.04 20.30 -5.17
CA ASN A 18 17.78 21.29 -6.22
C ASN A 18 17.00 20.71 -7.42
N GLN A 19 16.86 19.38 -7.51
CA GLN A 19 16.12 18.71 -8.58
C GLN A 19 14.63 18.53 -8.26
N ILE A 20 14.22 18.86 -7.03
CA ILE A 20 12.85 18.61 -6.55
C ILE A 20 12.08 19.92 -6.57
N SER A 21 11.22 20.10 -7.57
CA SER A 21 10.27 21.21 -7.59
C SER A 21 9.24 21.07 -6.46
N ILE A 22 8.61 22.19 -6.10
CA ILE A 22 7.57 22.20 -5.07
C ILE A 22 6.35 21.42 -5.59
N GLU A 23 6.04 21.60 -6.86
CA GLU A 23 4.93 20.99 -7.59
C GLU A 23 5.08 19.46 -7.59
N ALA A 24 6.27 18.93 -7.87
CA ALA A 24 6.52 17.49 -7.82
C ALA A 24 6.28 16.90 -6.42
N ALA A 25 6.68 17.63 -5.37
CA ALA A 25 6.44 17.20 -3.99
C ALA A 25 4.93 17.26 -3.63
N ILE A 26 4.19 18.23 -4.17
CA ILE A 26 2.74 18.34 -3.99
C ILE A 26 2.02 17.20 -4.72
N GLU A 27 2.43 16.87 -5.94
CA GLU A 27 1.80 15.80 -6.71
C GLU A 27 1.98 14.44 -6.02
N LEU A 28 3.21 14.15 -5.55
CA LEU A 28 3.47 12.95 -4.77
C LEU A 28 2.64 12.93 -3.46
N LYS A 29 2.45 14.08 -2.82
CA LYS A 29 1.57 14.19 -1.64
C LYS A 29 0.15 13.75 -1.97
N TYR A 30 -0.44 14.27 -3.03
CA TYR A 30 -1.81 13.92 -3.40
C TYR A 30 -1.94 12.45 -3.74
N PHE A 31 -0.97 11.89 -4.46
CA PHE A 31 -0.94 10.46 -4.74
C PHE A 31 -0.87 9.62 -3.46
N LEU A 32 0.05 9.93 -2.53
CA LEU A 32 0.17 9.20 -1.27
C LEU A 32 -1.08 9.33 -0.39
N GLU A 33 -1.72 10.50 -0.38
CA GLU A 33 -3.00 10.69 0.31
C GLU A 33 -4.12 9.84 -0.30
N LYS A 34 -4.17 9.71 -1.63
CA LYS A 34 -5.12 8.84 -2.33
C LYS A 34 -4.88 7.37 -1.97
N VAL A 35 -3.64 6.90 -2.06
CA VAL A 35 -3.27 5.53 -1.67
C VAL A 35 -3.62 5.26 -0.21
N ALA A 36 -3.34 6.20 0.70
CA ALA A 36 -3.68 6.06 2.11
C ALA A 36 -5.20 5.94 2.34
N LYS A 37 -6.02 6.71 1.62
CA LYS A 37 -7.48 6.62 1.66
C LYS A 37 -7.97 5.25 1.17
N ASP A 38 -7.47 4.79 0.02
CA ASP A 38 -7.87 3.49 -0.55
C ASP A 38 -7.51 2.33 0.39
N VAL A 39 -6.33 2.37 1.00
CA VAL A 39 -5.89 1.37 1.99
C VAL A 39 -6.76 1.43 3.24
N ALA A 40 -7.08 2.63 3.73
CA ALA A 40 -7.93 2.82 4.91
C ALA A 40 -9.35 2.26 4.68
N GLU A 41 -9.96 2.55 3.54
CA GLU A 41 -11.28 2.05 3.17
C GLU A 41 -11.30 0.52 3.09
N LYS A 42 -10.38 -0.07 2.33
CA LYS A 42 -10.28 -1.53 2.19
C LYS A 42 -10.02 -2.22 3.52
N SER A 43 -9.18 -1.63 4.37
CA SER A 43 -8.87 -2.17 5.69
C SER A 43 -10.05 -2.07 6.65
N SER A 44 -10.83 -0.99 6.57
CA SER A 44 -12.08 -0.85 7.32
C SER A 44 -13.07 -1.95 6.93
N ASN A 45 -13.27 -2.16 5.63
CA ASN A 45 -14.17 -3.22 5.12
C ASN A 45 -13.71 -4.62 5.55
N GLU A 46 -12.41 -4.90 5.50
CA GLU A 46 -11.86 -6.18 5.94
C GLU A 46 -12.01 -6.38 7.46
N PHE A 47 -11.91 -5.30 8.24
CA PHE A 47 -12.12 -5.34 9.69
C PHE A 47 -13.59 -5.59 10.08
N LEU A 48 -14.53 -5.00 9.35
CA LEU A 48 -15.96 -5.30 9.51
C LEU A 48 -16.24 -6.79 9.23
N LYS A 49 -15.71 -7.32 8.12
CA LYS A 49 -15.82 -8.75 7.80
C LYS A 49 -15.21 -9.63 8.90
N TYR A 50 -14.05 -9.25 9.42
CA TYR A 50 -13.41 -9.95 10.53
C TYR A 50 -14.30 -10.01 11.79
N ASN A 51 -14.95 -8.90 12.15
CA ASN A 51 -15.88 -8.86 13.28
C ASN A 51 -17.16 -9.68 13.03
N GLU A 52 -17.68 -9.68 11.80
CA GLU A 52 -18.79 -10.56 11.41
C GLU A 52 -18.44 -12.04 11.60
N TYR A 53 -17.24 -12.47 11.21
CA TYR A 53 -16.77 -13.84 11.48
C TYR A 53 -16.66 -14.14 12.98
N ARG A 54 -16.15 -13.20 13.77
CA ARG A 54 -16.07 -13.36 15.23
C ARG A 54 -17.45 -13.54 15.86
N LYS A 55 -18.41 -12.71 15.46
CA LYS A 55 -19.79 -12.79 15.93
C LYS A 55 -20.43 -14.15 15.63
N ARG A 56 -20.22 -14.68 14.43
CA ARG A 56 -20.68 -16.03 14.04
C ARG A 56 -20.07 -17.15 14.88
N GLN A 57 -18.88 -16.93 15.43
CA GLN A 57 -18.19 -17.86 16.34
C GLN A 57 -18.53 -17.61 17.82
N GLY A 58 -19.47 -16.71 18.14
CA GLY A 58 -19.79 -16.34 19.53
C GLY A 58 -18.72 -15.50 20.22
N LEU A 59 -17.73 -15.01 19.48
CA LEU A 59 -16.65 -14.18 20.01
C LEU A 59 -17.05 -12.71 20.03
N ARG A 60 -16.59 -11.98 21.06
CA ARG A 60 -16.74 -10.52 21.13
C ARG A 60 -16.00 -9.85 19.97
N GLU A 61 -16.60 -8.80 19.41
CA GLU A 61 -16.01 -7.95 18.39
C GLU A 61 -14.67 -7.35 18.83
N ALA A 62 -13.72 -7.27 17.90
CA ALA A 62 -12.50 -6.51 18.09
C ALA A 62 -12.82 -5.02 17.98
N LYS A 63 -12.25 -4.21 18.88
CA LYS A 63 -12.48 -2.76 18.94
C LYS A 63 -11.49 -1.93 18.12
N ARG A 64 -10.37 -2.52 17.69
CA ARG A 64 -9.26 -1.81 17.04
C ARG A 64 -8.81 -2.55 15.80
N LEU A 65 -8.57 -1.79 14.73
CA LEU A 65 -7.96 -2.28 13.50
C LEU A 65 -6.53 -2.74 13.79
N SER A 66 -6.23 -4.01 13.52
CA SER A 66 -4.91 -4.57 13.76
C SER A 66 -3.98 -4.37 12.56
N SER A 67 -2.67 -4.35 12.81
CA SER A 67 -1.66 -4.29 11.75
C SER A 67 -1.71 -5.49 10.79
N SER A 68 -2.23 -6.64 11.24
CA SER A 68 -2.42 -7.83 10.39
C SER A 68 -3.38 -7.56 9.23
N ILE A 69 -4.47 -6.84 9.50
CA ILE A 69 -5.47 -6.48 8.49
C ILE A 69 -4.87 -5.49 7.49
N ILE A 70 -4.15 -4.46 7.98
CA ILE A 70 -3.41 -3.52 7.11
C ILE A 70 -2.43 -4.28 6.21
N LYS A 71 -1.62 -5.19 6.78
CA LYS A 71 -0.65 -6.00 6.01
C LYS A 71 -1.33 -6.85 4.93
N LYS A 72 -2.50 -7.44 5.23
CA LYS A 72 -3.29 -8.21 4.27
C LYS A 72 -3.73 -7.33 3.09
N VAL A 73 -4.27 -6.16 3.37
CA VAL A 73 -4.72 -5.20 2.33
C VAL A 73 -3.54 -4.68 1.51
N LEU A 74 -2.43 -4.31 2.15
CA LEU A 74 -1.23 -3.85 1.44
C LEU A 74 -0.69 -4.91 0.50
N LYS A 75 -0.62 -6.18 0.92
CA LYS A 75 -0.21 -7.28 0.03
C LYS A 75 -1.09 -7.33 -1.23
N GLN A 76 -2.41 -7.27 -1.07
CA GLN A 76 -3.33 -7.23 -2.22
C GLN A 76 -3.11 -5.99 -3.10
N PHE A 77 -2.83 -4.83 -2.50
CA PHE A 77 -2.52 -3.60 -3.23
C PHE A 77 -1.25 -3.71 -4.07
N TYR A 78 -0.18 -4.33 -3.55
CA TYR A 78 1.05 -4.57 -4.30
C TYR A 78 0.87 -5.62 -5.40
N TYR A 79 0.24 -6.76 -5.10
CA TYR A 79 0.03 -7.82 -6.09
C TYR A 79 -0.87 -7.39 -7.25
N ASN A 80 -1.94 -6.63 -6.99
CA ASN A 80 -2.84 -6.18 -8.03
C ASN A 80 -2.23 -5.09 -8.94
N ASN A 81 -1.26 -4.32 -8.43
CA ASN A 81 -0.55 -3.29 -9.20
C ASN A 81 0.73 -3.81 -9.88
N MET A 82 1.23 -4.99 -9.51
CA MET A 82 2.34 -5.69 -10.18
C MET A 82 1.85 -6.71 -11.22
N GLY A 83 0.63 -6.54 -11.74
CA GLY A 83 0.06 -7.34 -12.82
C GLY A 83 0.64 -7.08 -14.21
N SER A 84 1.80 -6.41 -14.35
CA SER A 84 2.60 -6.48 -15.56
C SER A 84 3.71 -7.48 -15.32
N GLN A 85 3.39 -8.75 -15.59
CA GLN A 85 4.36 -9.84 -15.56
C GLN A 85 5.51 -9.48 -16.51
N ILE A 86 6.70 -9.18 -15.98
CA ILE A 86 7.92 -9.48 -16.71
C ILE A 86 7.90 -11.01 -16.84
N ARG A 87 7.47 -11.50 -18.00
CA ARG A 87 7.76 -12.85 -18.41
C ARG A 87 9.27 -12.90 -18.54
N GLU A 88 9.97 -13.29 -17.48
CA GLU A 88 11.26 -13.91 -17.66
C GLU A 88 11.00 -15.11 -18.56
N SER A 89 11.40 -14.97 -19.81
CA SER A 89 11.53 -16.08 -20.75
C SER A 89 12.54 -17.04 -20.17
N VAL A 90 12.08 -17.90 -19.26
CA VAL A 90 12.82 -19.09 -18.87
C VAL A 90 12.94 -19.93 -20.14
N SER A 91 14.09 -19.83 -20.79
CA SER A 91 14.45 -20.68 -21.91
C SER A 91 14.52 -22.12 -21.38
N PRO A 92 13.71 -23.05 -21.90
CA PRO A 92 13.90 -24.46 -21.63
C PRO A 92 14.97 -24.94 -22.61
N GLY A 93 16.21 -25.02 -22.15
CA GLY A 93 17.32 -25.49 -22.98
C GLY A 93 18.33 -26.24 -22.15
N GLY A 94 18.01 -27.51 -21.86
CA GLY A 94 19.00 -28.48 -21.41
C GLY A 94 19.86 -28.99 -22.57
N GLU A 95 20.98 -29.57 -22.16
CA GLU A 95 21.89 -30.50 -22.87
C GLU A 95 22.71 -29.96 -24.06
N LYS A 96 24.01 -29.79 -23.83
CA LYS A 96 25.03 -30.86 -24.03
C LYS A 96 26.26 -30.61 -23.16
#